data_AF-A0A9W7GNP1-F1
#
_entry.id   AF-A0A9W7GNP1-F1
#
_cell.length_a   1.000
_cell.length_b   1.000
_cell.length_c   1.000
_cell.angle_alpha   90.00
_cell.angle_beta   90.00
_cell.angle_gamma   90.00
#
_symmetry.space_group_name_H-M   'P 1'
#
loop_
_entity.id
_entity.type
_entity.pdbx_description
1 polymer ?
#
loop_
_entity_poly.entity_id
_entity_poly.type
_entity_poly.pdbx_seq_one_letter_code
_entity_poly.pdbx_strand_id
1 'polypeptide(L)'
;MGQSNSTRGKSKSLGPSVEILCRDCTQQHMATLLEMLKRINQCTTLSQAVHKAIESTTALLDCDRATMFIVDEITDQLVVRDASGSTVDIKIPMTAGIAGSVYTGGELINIPDAYSEPKFNKETDKKTGYTTRSILCCPVYNHDGTTVAVLQAINKKKEGAREEFVPFTREDETLIDYMAGQLGVILMNAKIYEDSVKSKRKNEAMLDIVRSLHSDMGVNSVSFTLTERTPQLVDADRCTLYLVDEKHSELWTISGGVQIRIPKSSGIAGLVATSGEVVNIPDAYKDDRFNKDFDMKSGFHTKTILCLPIKNSENTVVGVLQLINKMEGPFTPGDEELLECFLAIVGGIITNSQLFTLTQGRDRKGTAFAETETPAALIKEKSKPSSLGTFAEGEEEEEEEDE
;
A
#
# COMPACT_ATOMS: atom_id res chain seq x y z
N MET A 1 53.73 18.84 -67.93
CA MET A 1 53.28 19.76 -66.87
C MET A 1 52.54 18.93 -65.84
N GLY A 2 53.22 18.59 -64.74
CA GLY A 2 52.77 17.63 -63.75
C GLY A 2 52.38 18.29 -62.43
N GLN A 3 51.17 17.93 -61.98
CA GLN A 3 50.71 17.61 -60.62
C GLN A 3 50.76 18.64 -59.47
N SER A 4 49.58 18.71 -58.85
CA SER A 4 49.12 19.40 -57.65
C SER A 4 49.72 18.90 -56.34
N ASN A 5 50.12 19.82 -55.45
CA ASN A 5 50.45 19.53 -54.06
C ASN A 5 49.18 19.51 -53.18
N SER A 6 48.91 18.36 -52.57
CA SER A 6 47.96 18.17 -51.48
C SER A 6 48.73 17.85 -50.20
N THR A 7 48.79 18.79 -49.26
CA THR A 7 49.33 18.59 -47.92
C THR A 7 48.29 17.90 -47.05
N ARG A 8 48.32 16.56 -47.03
CA ARG A 8 47.58 15.71 -46.10
C ARG A 8 48.33 15.66 -44.76
N GLY A 9 47.72 16.21 -43.71
CA GLY A 9 48.18 16.04 -42.34
C GLY A 9 48.18 14.56 -41.96
N LYS A 10 49.31 14.06 -41.46
CA LYS A 10 49.46 12.68 -41.00
C LYS A 10 48.60 12.46 -39.75
N SER A 11 47.59 11.60 -39.82
CA SER A 11 47.00 11.00 -38.62
C SER A 11 48.05 10.07 -38.01
N LYS A 12 48.35 10.25 -36.72
CA LYS A 12 49.16 9.30 -35.97
C LYS A 12 48.26 8.09 -35.67
N SER A 13 48.53 6.96 -36.33
CA SER A 13 47.93 5.68 -35.97
C SER A 13 48.40 5.27 -34.57
N LEU A 14 47.46 5.01 -33.66
CA LEU A 14 47.75 4.40 -32.37
C LEU A 14 48.36 2.99 -32.60
N GLY A 15 49.41 2.65 -31.85
CA GLY A 15 50.10 1.36 -32.02
C GLY A 15 49.29 0.19 -31.45
N PRO A 16 49.57 -1.06 -31.89
CA PRO A 16 48.80 -2.26 -31.52
C PRO A 16 48.75 -2.52 -29.99
N SER A 17 49.77 -2.10 -29.24
CA SER A 17 49.77 -2.22 -27.77
C SER A 17 48.75 -1.31 -27.07
N VAL A 18 48.44 -0.15 -27.66
CA VAL A 18 47.44 0.79 -27.12
C VAL A 18 46.03 0.32 -27.46
N GLU A 19 45.82 -0.26 -28.64
CA GLU A 19 44.55 -0.88 -29.02
C GLU A 19 44.21 -2.11 -28.15
N ILE A 20 45.21 -2.92 -27.78
CA ILE A 20 45.04 -4.06 -26.86
C ILE A 20 44.72 -3.57 -25.44
N LEU A 21 45.47 -2.59 -24.91
CA LEU A 21 45.17 -1.99 -23.60
C LEU A 21 43.76 -1.38 -23.54
N CYS A 22 43.32 -0.74 -24.63
CA CYS A 22 42.00 -0.12 -24.73
C CYS A 22 40.88 -1.18 -24.81
N ARG A 23 41.12 -2.34 -25.46
CA ARG A 23 40.19 -3.48 -25.45
C ARG A 23 40.09 -4.13 -24.06
N ASP A 24 41.20 -4.28 -23.36
CA ASP A 24 41.22 -4.86 -22.02
C ASP A 24 40.54 -3.93 -21.00
N CYS A 25 40.77 -2.62 -21.09
CA CYS A 25 40.11 -1.61 -20.26
C CYS A 25 38.58 -1.55 -20.50
N THR A 26 38.14 -1.54 -21.76
CA THR A 26 36.70 -1.58 -22.08
C THR A 26 36.04 -2.89 -21.65
N GLN A 27 36.73 -4.02 -21.72
CA GLN A 27 36.25 -5.29 -21.15
C GLN A 27 36.16 -5.24 -19.61
N GLN A 28 37.12 -4.62 -18.93
CA GLN A 28 37.10 -4.46 -17.47
C GLN A 28 35.96 -3.54 -17.00
N HIS A 29 35.74 -2.40 -17.66
CA HIS A 29 34.61 -1.51 -17.36
C HIS A 29 33.27 -2.21 -17.57
N MET A 30 33.12 -2.97 -18.65
CA MET A 30 31.89 -3.70 -18.94
C MET A 30 31.66 -4.88 -17.97
N ALA A 31 32.71 -5.59 -17.56
CA ALA A 31 32.63 -6.63 -16.53
C ALA A 31 32.21 -6.06 -15.16
N THR A 32 32.77 -4.90 -14.80
CA THR A 32 32.45 -4.18 -13.56
C THR A 32 30.98 -3.73 -13.56
N LEU A 33 30.51 -3.17 -14.67
CA LEU A 33 29.10 -2.81 -14.87
C LEU A 33 28.19 -4.03 -14.69
N LEU A 34 28.49 -5.16 -15.34
CA LEU A 34 27.66 -6.38 -15.25
C LEU A 34 27.60 -6.93 -13.81
N GLU A 35 28.71 -6.93 -13.09
CA GLU A 35 28.74 -7.38 -11.68
C GLU A 35 27.92 -6.46 -10.77
N MET A 36 27.99 -5.14 -10.99
CA MET A 36 27.15 -4.17 -10.27
C MET A 36 25.67 -4.42 -10.56
N LEU A 37 25.29 -4.57 -11.84
CA LEU A 37 23.92 -4.86 -12.24
C LEU A 37 23.38 -6.15 -11.62
N LYS A 38 24.20 -7.20 -11.55
CA LYS A 38 23.82 -8.47 -10.90
C LYS A 38 23.49 -8.27 -9.42
N ARG A 39 24.26 -7.46 -8.70
CA ARG A 39 24.02 -7.16 -7.27
C ARG A 39 22.75 -6.36 -7.03
N ILE A 40 22.41 -5.46 -7.96
CA ILE A 40 21.19 -4.65 -7.89
C ILE A 40 19.98 -5.53 -8.21
N ASN A 41 20.06 -6.42 -9.22
CA ASN A 41 19.01 -7.38 -9.57
C ASN A 41 18.64 -8.37 -8.45
N GLN A 42 19.52 -8.57 -7.47
CA GLN A 42 19.25 -9.43 -6.31
C GLN A 42 18.50 -8.71 -5.17
N CYS A 43 18.18 -7.43 -5.33
CA CYS A 43 17.44 -6.68 -4.31
C CYS A 43 15.96 -7.07 -4.31
N THR A 44 15.39 -7.25 -3.12
CA THR A 44 13.97 -7.59 -2.93
C THR A 44 13.12 -6.37 -2.57
N THR A 45 13.74 -5.22 -2.34
CA THR A 45 13.07 -3.98 -1.95
C THR A 45 13.59 -2.80 -2.76
N LEU A 46 12.74 -1.79 -2.96
CA LEU A 46 13.09 -0.58 -3.69
C LEU A 46 14.25 0.17 -3.02
N SER A 47 14.21 0.32 -1.70
CA SER A 47 15.26 1.04 -0.94
C SER A 47 16.63 0.40 -1.09
N GLN A 48 16.71 -0.94 -1.06
CA GLN A 48 17.98 -1.65 -1.30
C GLN A 48 18.48 -1.48 -2.73
N ALA A 49 17.57 -1.54 -3.71
CA ALA A 49 17.92 -1.34 -5.11
C ALA A 49 18.48 0.07 -5.35
N VAL A 50 17.80 1.11 -4.84
CA VAL A 50 18.23 2.51 -4.91
C VAL A 50 19.60 2.71 -4.25
N HIS A 51 19.79 2.19 -3.03
CA HIS A 51 21.05 2.32 -2.31
C HIS A 51 22.22 1.69 -3.08
N LYS A 52 22.08 0.44 -3.51
CA LYS A 52 23.13 -0.26 -4.27
C LYS A 52 23.40 0.40 -5.62
N ALA A 53 22.38 0.97 -6.25
CA ALA A 53 22.53 1.69 -7.50
C ALA A 53 23.37 2.97 -7.32
N ILE A 54 23.12 3.73 -6.26
CA ILE A 54 23.91 4.92 -5.90
C ILE A 54 25.38 4.55 -5.64
N GLU A 55 25.61 3.51 -4.83
CA GLU A 55 26.97 3.02 -4.54
C GLU A 55 27.68 2.56 -5.82
N SER A 56 26.99 1.79 -6.65
CA SER A 56 27.53 1.28 -7.91
C SER A 56 27.85 2.41 -8.90
N THR A 57 26.98 3.42 -9.00
CA THR A 57 27.21 4.59 -9.87
C THR A 57 28.42 5.38 -9.41
N THR A 58 28.55 5.57 -8.09
CA THR A 58 29.68 6.30 -7.50
C THR A 58 31.00 5.60 -7.79
N ALA A 59 31.02 4.28 -7.68
CA ALA A 59 32.20 3.46 -7.97
C ALA A 59 32.50 3.36 -9.49
N LEU A 60 31.47 3.25 -10.34
CA LEU A 60 31.64 3.09 -11.79
C LEU A 60 32.22 4.35 -12.44
N LEU A 61 31.77 5.52 -12.01
CA LEU A 61 32.16 6.81 -12.61
C LEU A 61 33.35 7.48 -11.90
N ASP A 62 33.81 6.88 -10.80
CA ASP A 62 34.76 7.44 -9.84
C ASP A 62 34.39 8.88 -9.46
N CYS A 63 33.17 9.06 -8.97
CA CYS A 63 32.68 10.36 -8.52
C CYS A 63 32.63 10.47 -6.99
N ASP A 64 32.39 11.67 -6.48
CA ASP A 64 32.30 11.89 -5.05
C ASP A 64 30.97 11.42 -4.47
N ARG A 65 29.87 11.75 -5.17
CA ARG A 65 28.51 11.37 -4.74
C ARG A 65 27.66 11.04 -5.95
N ALA A 66 26.78 10.06 -5.79
CA ALA A 66 25.63 9.89 -6.65
C ALA A 66 24.34 10.11 -5.84
N THR A 67 23.27 10.52 -6.51
CA THR A 67 21.95 10.74 -5.93
C THR A 67 20.91 10.27 -6.93
N MET A 68 19.88 9.58 -6.43
CA MET A 68 18.76 9.16 -7.23
C MET A 68 17.50 9.88 -6.75
N PHE A 69 16.89 10.62 -7.66
CA PHE A 69 15.60 11.27 -7.44
C PHE A 69 14.50 10.36 -7.98
N ILE A 70 13.61 9.91 -7.12
CA ILE A 70 12.44 9.12 -7.51
C ILE A 70 11.30 10.08 -7.82
N VAL A 71 10.57 9.81 -8.89
CA VAL A 71 9.39 10.57 -9.31
C VAL A 71 8.22 10.21 -8.39
N ASP A 72 7.62 11.22 -7.77
CA ASP A 72 6.38 11.10 -7.00
C ASP A 72 5.25 11.87 -7.71
N GLU A 73 4.53 11.16 -8.58
CA GLU A 73 3.44 11.71 -9.40
C GLU A 73 2.25 12.23 -8.58
N ILE A 74 2.11 11.80 -7.32
CA ILE A 74 1.00 12.27 -6.47
C ILE A 74 1.27 13.70 -6.00
N THR A 75 2.54 14.02 -5.72
CA THR A 75 2.93 15.31 -5.17
C THR A 75 3.62 16.22 -6.17
N ASP A 76 3.76 15.80 -7.44
CA ASP A 76 4.50 16.46 -8.50
C ASP A 76 5.95 16.83 -8.09
N GLN A 77 6.59 15.93 -7.33
CA GLN A 77 7.93 16.12 -6.77
C GLN A 77 8.93 15.03 -7.17
N LEU A 78 10.20 15.43 -7.22
CA LEU A 78 11.36 14.56 -7.24
C LEU A 78 11.87 14.42 -5.80
N VAL A 79 11.90 13.18 -5.30
CA VAL A 79 12.20 12.87 -3.90
C VAL A 79 13.43 11.98 -3.78
N VAL A 80 14.32 12.29 -2.83
CA VAL A 80 15.45 11.41 -2.48
C VAL A 80 15.04 10.51 -1.33
N ARG A 81 15.33 9.20 -1.43
CA ARG A 81 15.07 8.22 -0.38
C ARG A 81 16.38 7.66 0.17
N ASP A 82 16.44 7.39 1.47
CA ASP A 82 17.58 6.74 2.11
C ASP A 82 17.48 5.20 2.06
N ALA A 83 18.48 4.52 2.64
CA ALA A 83 18.54 3.05 2.72
C ALA A 83 17.38 2.43 3.52
N SER A 84 16.75 3.18 4.43
CA SER A 84 15.59 2.74 5.19
C SER A 84 14.27 2.89 4.40
N GLY A 85 14.32 3.55 3.25
CA GLY A 85 13.14 3.93 2.46
C GLY A 85 12.48 5.22 2.95
N SER A 86 13.01 5.85 3.99
CA SER A 86 12.54 7.13 4.48
C SER A 86 12.92 8.23 3.50
N THR A 87 12.02 9.20 3.31
CA THR A 87 12.33 10.35 2.47
C THR A 87 13.38 11.20 3.16
N VAL A 88 14.48 11.47 2.49
CA VAL A 88 15.45 12.48 2.91
C VAL A 88 14.82 13.86 2.66
N ASP A 89 15.22 14.88 3.43
CA ASP A 89 14.70 16.26 3.34
C ASP A 89 14.82 16.92 1.96
N ILE A 90 15.42 16.26 0.97
CA ILE A 90 15.54 16.76 -0.40
C ILE A 90 14.30 16.35 -1.20
N LYS A 91 13.35 17.28 -1.27
CA LYS A 91 12.21 17.26 -2.19
C LYS A 91 12.26 18.51 -3.06
N ILE A 92 12.21 18.32 -4.37
CA ILE A 92 12.17 19.44 -5.32
C ILE A 92 10.99 19.25 -6.29
N PRO A 93 10.36 20.33 -6.77
CA PRO A 93 9.37 20.21 -7.83
C PRO A 93 9.95 19.51 -9.06
N MET A 94 9.16 18.71 -9.77
CA MET A 94 9.59 17.98 -10.97
C MET A 94 10.14 18.86 -12.10
N THR A 95 9.84 20.15 -12.08
CA THR A 95 10.31 21.13 -13.09
C THR A 95 11.53 21.94 -12.64
N ALA A 96 11.99 21.75 -11.40
CA ALA A 96 13.00 22.60 -10.80
C ALA A 96 14.43 22.04 -10.95
N GLY A 97 15.36 22.95 -11.23
CA GLY A 97 16.80 22.67 -11.24
C GLY A 97 17.25 21.72 -12.36
N ILE A 98 18.42 21.13 -12.16
CA ILE A 98 19.05 20.22 -13.15
C ILE A 98 18.25 18.93 -13.27
N ALA A 99 17.94 18.28 -12.14
CA ALA A 99 17.18 17.03 -12.15
C ALA A 99 15.78 17.21 -12.76
N GLY A 100 15.09 18.31 -12.47
CA GLY A 100 13.81 18.61 -13.11
C GLY A 100 13.91 18.90 -14.61
N SER A 101 15.01 19.52 -15.06
CA SER A 101 15.27 19.70 -16.50
C SER A 101 15.52 18.38 -17.22
N VAL A 102 16.21 17.43 -16.57
CA VAL A 102 16.40 16.08 -17.10
C VAL A 102 15.08 15.31 -17.13
N TYR A 103 14.29 15.38 -16.05
CA TYR A 103 12.97 14.73 -16.00
C TYR A 103 12.04 15.24 -17.09
N THR A 104 11.94 16.56 -17.27
CA THR A 104 11.06 17.17 -18.28
C THR A 104 11.58 17.03 -19.71
N GLY A 105 12.91 17.05 -19.89
CA GLY A 105 13.55 16.98 -21.21
C GLY A 105 13.76 15.56 -21.73
N GLY A 106 13.91 14.57 -20.85
CA GLY A 106 14.29 13.21 -21.24
C GLY A 106 15.68 13.12 -21.86
N GLU A 107 16.60 14.02 -21.49
CA GLU A 107 17.94 14.02 -22.05
C GLU A 107 18.99 14.06 -20.94
N LEU A 108 20.08 13.33 -21.16
CA LEU A 108 21.25 13.38 -20.30
C LEU A 108 21.87 14.78 -20.38
N ILE A 109 22.21 15.34 -19.22
CA ILE A 109 22.87 16.64 -19.07
C ILE A 109 24.22 16.44 -18.39
N ASN A 110 25.30 16.86 -19.06
CA ASN A 110 26.67 16.89 -18.52
C ASN A 110 27.13 18.34 -18.35
N ILE A 111 27.34 18.75 -17.10
CA ILE A 111 27.73 20.11 -16.70
C ILE A 111 29.16 20.05 -16.13
N PRO A 112 30.15 20.62 -16.83
CA PRO A 112 31.53 20.69 -16.37
C PRO A 112 31.74 21.57 -15.13
N ASP A 113 30.96 22.65 -15.00
CA ASP A 113 31.01 23.60 -13.87
C ASP A 113 29.59 24.01 -13.44
N ALA A 114 29.14 23.48 -12.31
CA ALA A 114 27.83 23.71 -11.73
C ALA A 114 27.59 25.18 -11.37
N TYR A 115 28.61 25.93 -10.96
CA TYR A 115 28.43 27.33 -10.57
C TYR A 115 28.21 28.26 -11.77
N SER A 116 28.59 27.79 -12.96
CA SER A 116 28.34 28.45 -14.23
C SER A 116 26.93 28.18 -14.80
N GLU A 117 26.26 27.13 -14.32
CA GLU A 117 24.95 26.72 -14.83
C GLU A 117 23.80 27.52 -14.18
N PRO A 118 22.99 28.27 -14.96
CA PRO A 118 21.91 29.10 -14.40
C PRO A 118 20.86 28.33 -13.60
N LYS A 119 20.61 27.07 -13.98
CA LYS A 119 19.61 26.22 -13.30
C LYS A 119 20.14 25.55 -12.04
N PHE A 120 21.41 25.72 -11.68
CA PHE A 120 21.99 25.12 -10.48
C PHE A 120 21.60 25.89 -9.21
N ASN A 121 21.06 25.16 -8.22
CA ASN A 121 20.68 25.74 -6.94
C ASN A 121 21.86 25.75 -5.94
N LYS A 122 22.49 26.92 -5.80
CA LYS A 122 23.65 27.15 -4.91
C LYS A 122 23.29 27.18 -3.43
N GLU A 123 22.02 27.31 -3.06
CA GLU A 123 21.61 27.40 -1.65
C GLU A 123 21.82 26.09 -0.89
N THR A 124 21.71 24.94 -1.56
CA THR A 124 21.96 23.62 -0.97
C THR A 124 23.43 23.45 -0.57
N ASP A 125 24.36 23.86 -1.44
CA ASP A 125 25.81 23.87 -1.15
C ASP A 125 26.11 24.75 0.07
N LYS A 126 25.56 25.98 0.10
CA LYS A 126 25.75 26.92 1.22
C LYS A 126 25.27 26.37 2.56
N LYS A 127 24.12 25.67 2.58
CA LYS A 127 23.55 25.08 3.81
C LYS A 127 24.34 23.88 4.31
N THR A 128 24.89 23.08 3.41
CA THR A 128 25.56 21.81 3.75
C THR A 128 27.07 21.94 3.90
N GLY A 129 27.66 23.05 3.43
CA GLY A 129 29.11 23.21 3.32
C GLY A 129 29.74 22.37 2.20
N TYR A 130 28.93 21.68 1.40
CA TYR A 130 29.38 20.89 0.25
C TYR A 130 29.60 21.80 -0.96
N THR A 131 30.60 21.49 -1.80
CA THR A 131 30.87 22.24 -3.03
C THR A 131 30.68 21.35 -4.25
N THR A 132 29.63 21.64 -5.02
CA THR A 132 29.33 20.98 -6.29
C THR A 132 30.12 21.63 -7.42
N ARG A 133 30.91 20.85 -8.15
CA ARG A 133 31.77 21.30 -9.27
C ARG A 133 31.29 20.75 -10.60
N SER A 134 31.33 19.43 -10.82
CA SER A 134 30.83 18.80 -12.05
C SER A 134 29.57 17.98 -11.77
N ILE A 135 28.63 17.97 -12.71
CA ILE A 135 27.36 17.23 -12.60
C ILE A 135 27.14 16.43 -13.88
N LEU A 136 26.82 15.15 -13.73
CA LEU A 136 26.31 14.31 -14.80
C LEU A 136 24.94 13.79 -14.37
N CYS A 137 23.90 14.11 -15.12
CA CYS A 137 22.52 13.84 -14.74
C CYS A 137 21.79 13.14 -15.89
N CYS A 138 21.20 11.97 -15.61
CA CYS A 138 20.66 11.06 -16.60
C CYS A 138 19.24 10.62 -16.20
N PRO A 139 18.28 10.61 -17.13
CA PRO A 139 16.93 10.10 -16.88
C PRO A 139 16.95 8.57 -16.77
N VAL A 140 16.14 8.03 -15.87
CA VAL A 140 15.91 6.59 -15.71
C VAL A 140 14.53 6.27 -16.26
N TYR A 141 14.49 5.46 -17.32
CA TYR A 141 13.26 5.14 -18.04
C TYR A 141 12.64 3.82 -17.63
N ASN A 142 11.32 3.78 -17.62
CA ASN A 142 10.58 2.54 -17.65
C ASN A 142 10.55 1.96 -19.08
N HIS A 143 10.09 0.71 -19.22
CA HIS A 143 10.02 0.00 -20.50
C HIS A 143 9.10 0.67 -21.54
N ASP A 144 8.15 1.49 -21.08
CA ASP A 144 7.23 2.29 -21.91
C ASP A 144 7.82 3.67 -22.31
N GLY A 145 9.05 3.98 -21.86
CA GLY A 145 9.73 5.25 -22.14
C GLY A 145 9.40 6.37 -21.16
N THR A 146 8.58 6.14 -20.13
CA THR A 146 8.31 7.14 -19.09
C THR A 146 9.51 7.29 -18.15
N THR A 147 9.84 8.53 -17.75
CA THR A 147 10.92 8.78 -16.77
C THR A 147 10.41 8.53 -15.36
N VAL A 148 10.96 7.52 -14.69
CA VAL A 148 10.54 7.11 -13.32
C VAL A 148 11.52 7.57 -12.23
N ALA A 149 12.73 7.92 -12.61
CA ALA A 149 13.73 8.49 -11.72
C ALA A 149 14.74 9.33 -12.52
N VAL A 150 15.55 10.09 -11.78
CA VAL A 150 16.71 10.81 -12.33
C VAL A 150 17.95 10.43 -11.52
N LEU A 151 18.98 9.93 -12.20
CA LEU A 151 20.26 9.58 -11.61
C LEU A 151 21.24 10.72 -11.81
N GLN A 152 21.83 11.21 -10.73
CA GLN A 152 22.80 12.29 -10.74
C GLN A 152 24.12 11.81 -10.14
N ALA A 153 25.22 11.99 -10.86
CA ALA A 153 26.59 11.86 -10.36
C ALA A 153 27.21 13.25 -10.22
N ILE A 154 27.95 13.47 -9.14
CA ILE A 154 28.53 14.76 -8.78
C ILE A 154 30.03 14.58 -8.51
N ASN A 155 30.81 15.54 -9.01
CA ASN A 155 32.24 15.69 -8.75
C ASN A 155 33.04 14.45 -9.16
N LYS A 156 33.27 14.26 -10.46
CA LYS A 156 34.18 13.21 -10.96
C LYS A 156 35.58 13.45 -10.40
N LYS A 157 36.19 12.45 -9.79
CA LYS A 157 37.55 12.52 -9.25
C LYS A 157 38.56 12.43 -10.37
N LYS A 158 39.66 13.13 -10.19
CA LYS A 158 40.82 12.98 -11.06
C LYS A 158 41.60 11.74 -10.63
N GLU A 159 41.94 10.90 -11.59
CA GLU A 159 42.70 9.67 -11.34
C GLU A 159 43.98 9.96 -10.55
N GLY A 160 44.16 9.26 -9.42
CA GLY A 160 45.32 9.42 -8.54
C GLY A 160 45.30 10.65 -7.61
N ALA A 161 44.27 11.49 -7.65
CA ALA A 161 44.13 12.65 -6.75
C ALA A 161 42.91 12.50 -5.82
N ARG A 162 43.08 12.81 -4.53
CA ARG A 162 42.01 12.64 -3.52
C ARG A 162 40.99 13.78 -3.49
N GLU A 163 41.37 15.01 -3.88
CA GLU A 163 40.52 16.21 -3.74
C GLU A 163 40.51 17.10 -4.99
N GLU A 164 40.97 16.57 -6.13
CA GLU A 164 40.84 17.24 -7.42
C GLU A 164 39.69 16.60 -8.21
N PHE A 165 38.82 17.46 -8.74
CA PHE A 165 37.67 17.05 -9.52
C PHE A 165 37.79 17.55 -10.95
N VAL A 166 37.31 16.75 -11.90
CA VAL A 166 37.34 17.01 -13.34
C VAL A 166 35.92 16.95 -13.93
N PRO A 167 35.69 17.48 -15.13
CA PRO A 167 34.45 17.25 -15.87
C PRO A 167 34.26 15.76 -16.22
N PHE A 168 33.00 15.33 -16.33
CA PHE A 168 32.67 13.99 -16.82
C PHE A 168 32.94 13.87 -18.32
N THR A 169 33.41 12.70 -18.75
CA THR A 169 33.79 12.38 -20.12
C THR A 169 32.63 11.75 -20.90
N ARG A 170 32.78 11.60 -22.22
CA ARG A 170 31.82 10.86 -23.06
C ARG A 170 31.71 9.37 -22.69
N GLU A 171 32.78 8.80 -22.15
CA GLU A 171 32.74 7.43 -21.62
C GLU A 171 31.84 7.37 -20.38
N ASP A 172 31.95 8.35 -19.48
CA ASP A 172 31.07 8.45 -18.31
C ASP A 172 29.60 8.61 -18.69
N GLU A 173 29.31 9.42 -19.71
CA GLU A 173 27.95 9.55 -20.26
C GLU A 173 27.42 8.20 -20.76
N THR A 174 28.26 7.41 -21.43
CA THR A 174 27.88 6.09 -21.92
C THR A 174 27.64 5.10 -20.77
N LEU A 175 28.51 5.11 -19.77
CA LEU A 175 28.43 4.21 -18.62
C LEU A 175 27.19 4.50 -17.75
N ILE A 176 26.89 5.77 -17.48
CA ILE A 176 25.72 6.15 -16.69
C ILE A 176 24.41 5.85 -17.43
N ASP A 177 24.38 6.02 -18.76
CA ASP A 177 23.20 5.74 -19.59
C ASP A 177 22.87 4.23 -19.59
N TYR A 178 23.88 3.37 -19.75
CA TYR A 178 23.71 1.92 -19.61
C TYR A 178 23.23 1.51 -18.21
N MET A 179 23.77 2.14 -17.16
CA MET A 179 23.26 1.91 -15.80
C MET A 179 21.80 2.33 -15.67
N ALA A 180 21.46 3.55 -16.11
CA ALA A 180 20.11 4.10 -16.01
C ALA A 180 19.07 3.22 -16.70
N GLY A 181 19.38 2.72 -17.91
CA GLY A 181 18.47 1.81 -18.64
C GLY A 181 18.15 0.52 -17.87
N GLN A 182 19.10 -0.02 -17.11
CA GLN A 182 18.88 -1.22 -16.29
C GLN A 182 18.18 -0.89 -14.97
N LEU A 183 18.53 0.24 -14.36
CA LEU A 183 17.91 0.69 -13.12
C LEU A 183 16.41 0.90 -13.28
N GLY A 184 15.95 1.40 -14.43
CA GLY A 184 14.52 1.57 -14.69
C GLY A 184 13.73 0.27 -14.54
N VAL A 185 14.22 -0.83 -15.11
CA VAL A 185 13.61 -2.15 -14.99
C VAL A 185 13.61 -2.65 -13.54
N ILE A 186 14.72 -2.46 -12.83
CA ILE A 186 14.88 -2.93 -11.45
C ILE A 186 13.96 -2.15 -10.50
N LEU A 187 13.94 -0.82 -10.60
CA LEU A 187 13.09 0.03 -9.75
C LEU A 187 11.61 -0.29 -9.98
N MET A 188 11.21 -0.51 -11.23
CA MET A 188 9.84 -0.93 -11.56
C MET A 188 9.51 -2.28 -10.94
N ASN A 189 10.37 -3.30 -11.13
CA ASN A 189 10.16 -4.62 -10.54
C ASN A 189 10.08 -4.56 -9.00
N ALA A 190 10.93 -3.76 -8.36
CA ALA A 190 10.92 -3.58 -6.92
C ALA A 190 9.64 -2.88 -6.43
N LYS A 191 9.14 -1.89 -7.18
CA LYS A 191 7.88 -1.19 -6.90
C LYS A 191 6.67 -2.11 -7.06
N ILE A 192 6.58 -2.84 -8.17
CA ILE A 192 5.54 -3.87 -8.40
C ILE A 192 5.55 -4.90 -7.27
N TYR A 193 6.74 -5.37 -6.88
CA TYR A 193 6.88 -6.35 -5.80
C TYR A 193 6.38 -5.79 -4.47
N GLU A 194 6.73 -4.55 -4.12
CA GLU A 194 6.26 -3.89 -2.90
C GLU A 194 4.73 -3.76 -2.88
N ASP A 195 4.15 -3.32 -3.99
CA ASP A 195 2.69 -3.17 -4.12
C ASP A 195 1.98 -4.54 -4.08
N SER A 196 2.58 -5.58 -4.68
CA SER A 196 2.11 -6.96 -4.59
C SER A 196 2.16 -7.51 -3.15
N VAL A 197 3.22 -7.23 -2.40
CA VAL A 197 3.33 -7.61 -0.98
C VAL A 197 2.28 -6.89 -0.14
N LYS A 198 2.03 -5.59 -0.38
CA LYS A 198 0.96 -4.84 0.29
C LYS A 198 -0.42 -5.42 -0.03
N SER A 199 -0.71 -5.69 -1.30
CA SER A 199 -1.96 -6.31 -1.73
C SER A 199 -2.17 -7.69 -1.10
N LYS A 200 -1.11 -8.52 -1.07
CA LYS A 200 -1.13 -9.82 -0.39
C LYS A 200 -1.49 -9.70 1.09
N ARG A 201 -0.85 -8.77 1.83
CA ARG A 201 -1.17 -8.53 3.25
C ARG A 201 -2.62 -8.11 3.46
N LYS A 202 -3.15 -7.23 2.60
CA LYS A 202 -4.57 -6.82 2.66
C LYS A 202 -5.51 -8.00 2.40
N ASN A 203 -5.20 -8.86 1.42
CA ASN A 203 -5.98 -10.06 1.13
C ASN A 203 -5.92 -11.10 2.26
N GLU A 204 -4.76 -11.30 2.89
CA GLU A 204 -4.62 -12.18 4.06
C GLU A 204 -5.49 -11.67 5.23
N ALA A 205 -5.42 -10.36 5.53
CA ALA A 205 -6.26 -9.74 6.56
C ALA A 205 -7.76 -9.89 6.24
N MET A 206 -8.15 -9.70 4.97
CA MET A 206 -9.51 -9.91 4.50
C MET A 206 -9.99 -11.34 4.75
N LEU A 207 -9.19 -12.35 4.38
CA LEU A 207 -9.52 -13.76 4.60
C LEU A 207 -9.62 -14.11 6.09
N ASP A 208 -8.76 -13.52 6.92
CA ASP A 208 -8.80 -13.74 8.37
C ASP A 208 -10.05 -13.12 9.02
N ILE A 209 -10.53 -11.97 8.51
CA ILE A 209 -11.83 -11.41 8.91
C ILE A 209 -12.95 -12.38 8.49
N VAL A 210 -12.98 -12.86 7.25
CA VAL A 210 -14.00 -13.81 6.77
C VAL A 210 -14.04 -15.08 7.62
N ARG A 211 -12.87 -15.63 7.98
CA ARG A 211 -12.78 -16.80 8.88
C ARG A 211 -13.40 -16.52 10.25
N SER A 212 -13.06 -15.38 10.86
CA SER A 212 -13.62 -14.97 12.15
C SER A 212 -15.14 -14.81 12.09
N LEU A 213 -15.68 -14.25 11.00
CA LEU A 213 -17.12 -14.11 10.79
C LEU A 213 -17.85 -15.45 10.66
N HIS A 214 -17.18 -16.49 10.14
CA HIS A 214 -17.73 -17.85 10.07
C HIS A 214 -17.71 -18.58 11.42
N SER A 215 -16.70 -18.33 12.26
CA SER A 215 -16.57 -18.96 13.57
C SER A 215 -17.58 -18.43 14.59
N ASP A 216 -17.83 -17.11 14.57
CA ASP A 216 -18.71 -16.47 15.54
C ASP A 216 -20.11 -16.26 14.97
N MET A 217 -20.94 -17.30 15.08
CA MET A 217 -22.34 -17.29 14.62
C MET A 217 -23.21 -16.36 15.49
N GLY A 218 -23.44 -15.13 15.04
CA GLY A 218 -24.42 -14.22 15.64
C GLY A 218 -24.30 -12.80 15.11
N VAL A 219 -25.44 -12.12 14.91
CA VAL A 219 -25.48 -10.80 14.23
C VAL A 219 -24.65 -9.76 14.98
N ASN A 220 -24.62 -9.82 16.31
CA ASN A 220 -23.83 -8.91 17.14
C ASN A 220 -22.33 -9.14 16.97
N SER A 221 -21.87 -10.40 16.92
CA SER A 221 -20.45 -10.71 16.74
C SER A 221 -19.98 -10.32 15.33
N VAL A 222 -20.78 -10.67 14.32
CA VAL A 222 -20.54 -10.25 12.92
C VAL A 222 -20.45 -8.73 12.82
N SER A 223 -21.38 -8.01 13.46
CA SER A 223 -21.39 -6.54 13.46
C SER A 223 -20.14 -5.96 14.13
N PHE A 224 -19.74 -6.50 15.28
CA PHE A 224 -18.54 -6.05 16.00
C PHE A 224 -17.28 -6.29 15.16
N THR A 225 -17.10 -7.50 14.64
CA THR A 225 -15.94 -7.87 13.83
C THR A 225 -15.81 -7.02 12.57
N LEU A 226 -16.91 -6.76 11.85
CA LEU A 226 -16.90 -5.88 10.67
C LEU A 226 -16.57 -4.43 11.04
N THR A 227 -17.16 -3.92 12.12
CA THR A 227 -16.97 -2.52 12.54
C THR A 227 -15.53 -2.27 13.00
N GLU A 228 -14.91 -3.22 13.71
CA GLU A 228 -13.58 -3.06 14.29
C GLU A 228 -12.44 -3.43 13.32
N ARG A 229 -12.63 -4.42 12.43
CA ARG A 229 -11.54 -4.96 11.61
C ARG A 229 -11.54 -4.47 10.17
N THR A 230 -12.69 -4.13 9.61
CA THR A 230 -12.77 -3.63 8.21
C THR A 230 -12.06 -2.29 7.98
N PRO A 231 -11.98 -1.33 8.92
CA PRO A 231 -11.19 -0.10 8.72
C PRO A 231 -9.74 -0.35 8.31
N GLN A 232 -9.14 -1.45 8.78
CA GLN A 232 -7.74 -1.80 8.55
C GLN A 232 -7.46 -2.25 7.10
N LEU A 233 -8.49 -2.68 6.36
CA LEU A 233 -8.33 -3.09 4.96
C LEU A 233 -8.07 -1.89 4.04
N VAL A 234 -8.68 -0.76 4.38
CA VAL A 234 -8.66 0.46 3.57
C VAL A 234 -8.18 1.67 4.37
N ASP A 235 -7.41 1.46 5.44
CA ASP A 235 -6.76 2.53 6.19
C ASP A 235 -7.74 3.67 6.58
N ALA A 236 -8.91 3.31 7.13
CA ALA A 236 -9.93 4.25 7.59
C ALA A 236 -9.89 4.42 9.13
N ASP A 237 -10.34 5.56 9.62
CA ASP A 237 -10.48 5.85 11.05
C ASP A 237 -11.60 5.01 11.69
N ARG A 238 -12.78 5.00 11.05
CA ARG A 238 -13.97 4.32 11.60
C ARG A 238 -14.78 3.63 10.52
N CYS A 239 -15.49 2.59 10.94
CA CYS A 239 -16.51 1.91 10.17
C CYS A 239 -17.82 1.92 10.95
N THR A 240 -18.95 1.84 10.26
CA THR A 240 -20.27 1.60 10.85
C THR A 240 -21.03 0.65 9.94
N LEU A 241 -21.53 -0.44 10.52
CA LEU A 241 -22.43 -1.36 9.84
C LEU A 241 -23.88 -0.99 10.16
N TYR A 242 -24.67 -0.75 9.11
CA TYR A 242 -26.11 -0.64 9.18
C TYR A 242 -26.74 -1.91 8.60
N LEU A 243 -27.69 -2.52 9.32
CA LEU A 243 -28.45 -3.67 8.85
C LEU A 243 -29.85 -3.21 8.44
N VAL A 244 -30.36 -3.78 7.35
CA VAL A 244 -31.68 -3.42 6.81
C VAL A 244 -32.77 -4.18 7.55
N ASP A 245 -33.76 -3.45 8.06
CA ASP A 245 -35.02 -4.00 8.57
C ASP A 245 -36.14 -3.66 7.58
N GLU A 246 -36.40 -4.56 6.64
CA GLU A 246 -37.39 -4.34 5.58
C GLU A 246 -38.81 -4.20 6.13
N LYS A 247 -39.12 -4.88 7.23
CA LYS A 247 -40.47 -4.86 7.82
C LYS A 247 -40.83 -3.47 8.32
N HIS A 248 -39.85 -2.77 8.88
CA HIS A 248 -40.03 -1.44 9.45
C HIS A 248 -39.53 -0.31 8.53
N SER A 249 -38.92 -0.65 7.38
CA SER A 249 -38.26 0.32 6.49
C SER A 249 -37.22 1.18 7.23
N GLU A 250 -36.40 0.50 8.04
CA GLU A 250 -35.39 1.11 8.90
C GLU A 250 -33.99 0.52 8.63
N LEU A 251 -32.97 1.30 8.93
CA LEU A 251 -31.60 0.85 9.13
C LEU A 251 -31.30 0.84 10.61
N TRP A 252 -30.59 -0.19 11.07
CA TRP A 252 -30.17 -0.27 12.46
C TRP A 252 -28.71 -0.65 12.61
N THR A 253 -28.05 -0.10 13.63
CA THR A 253 -26.64 -0.32 13.93
C THR A 253 -26.43 -0.51 15.42
N ILE A 254 -25.31 -1.10 15.81
CA ILE A 254 -24.89 -1.23 17.21
C ILE A 254 -23.68 -0.33 17.41
N SER A 255 -23.82 0.67 18.27
CA SER A 255 -22.73 1.58 18.64
C SER A 255 -22.62 1.68 20.15
N GLY A 256 -21.45 1.36 20.71
CA GLY A 256 -21.23 1.35 22.16
C GLY A 256 -22.18 0.43 22.95
N GLY A 257 -22.64 -0.67 22.32
CA GLY A 257 -23.61 -1.61 22.91
C GLY A 257 -25.07 -1.16 22.84
N VAL A 258 -25.36 0.02 22.28
CA VAL A 258 -26.72 0.54 22.09
C VAL A 258 -27.15 0.36 20.65
N GLN A 259 -28.38 -0.10 20.46
CA GLN A 259 -28.98 -0.20 19.13
C GLN A 259 -29.57 1.16 18.71
N ILE A 260 -29.11 1.67 17.58
CA ILE A 260 -29.59 2.92 16.98
C ILE A 260 -30.36 2.56 15.72
N ARG A 261 -31.53 3.20 15.52
CA ARG A 261 -32.40 3.00 14.35
C ARG A 261 -32.63 4.33 13.63
N ILE A 262 -32.59 4.30 12.30
CA ILE A 262 -32.87 5.45 11.43
C ILE A 262 -33.75 5.00 10.25
N PRO A 263 -34.52 5.91 9.62
CA PRO A 263 -35.28 5.58 8.42
C PRO A 263 -34.36 5.08 7.29
N LYS A 264 -34.81 4.08 6.51
CA LYS A 264 -34.04 3.50 5.39
C LYS A 264 -33.70 4.51 4.28
N SER A 265 -34.42 5.62 4.20
CA SER A 265 -34.16 6.71 3.24
C SER A 265 -33.26 7.83 3.78
N SER A 266 -32.75 7.71 5.01
CA SER A 266 -32.06 8.82 5.68
C SER A 266 -30.55 8.84 5.39
N GLY A 267 -30.06 9.99 4.96
CA GLY A 267 -28.63 10.27 4.78
C GLY A 267 -27.94 9.40 3.73
N ILE A 268 -26.61 9.34 3.80
CA ILE A 268 -25.77 8.60 2.84
C ILE A 268 -26.01 7.10 2.94
N ALA A 269 -26.06 6.55 4.16
CA ALA A 269 -26.36 5.13 4.36
C ALA A 269 -27.74 4.75 3.79
N GLY A 270 -28.74 5.61 3.93
CA GLY A 270 -30.06 5.37 3.35
C GLY A 270 -30.09 5.47 1.82
N LEU A 271 -29.32 6.40 1.24
CA LEU A 271 -29.14 6.47 -0.21
C LEU A 271 -28.56 5.16 -0.75
N VAL A 272 -27.48 4.65 -0.15
CA VAL A 272 -26.85 3.38 -0.54
C VAL A 272 -27.79 2.19 -0.29
N ALA A 273 -28.54 2.19 0.81
CA ALA A 273 -29.51 1.14 1.13
C ALA A 273 -30.65 1.04 0.09
N THR A 274 -31.01 2.16 -0.54
CA THR A 274 -32.12 2.25 -1.49
C THR A 274 -31.68 2.15 -2.94
N SER A 275 -30.51 2.70 -3.30
CA SER A 275 -29.95 2.59 -4.65
C SER A 275 -29.26 1.26 -4.90
N GLY A 276 -28.62 0.68 -3.87
CA GLY A 276 -27.71 -0.44 -4.04
C GLY A 276 -26.42 -0.10 -4.77
N GLU A 277 -26.07 1.19 -4.84
CA GLU A 277 -24.87 1.72 -5.50
C GLU A 277 -23.87 2.26 -4.48
N VAL A 278 -22.58 2.12 -4.77
CA VAL A 278 -21.49 2.65 -3.92
C VAL A 278 -21.48 4.18 -3.97
N VAL A 279 -21.18 4.80 -2.84
CA VAL A 279 -21.01 6.25 -2.71
C VAL A 279 -19.64 6.53 -2.09
N ASN A 280 -18.74 7.12 -2.87
CA ASN A 280 -17.44 7.62 -2.43
C ASN A 280 -17.42 9.16 -2.46
N ILE A 281 -17.24 9.78 -1.29
CA ILE A 281 -17.25 11.23 -1.09
C ILE A 281 -15.85 11.67 -0.62
N PRO A 282 -15.08 12.39 -1.45
CA PRO A 282 -13.72 12.83 -1.12
C PRO A 282 -13.69 14.03 -0.14
N ASP A 283 -14.79 14.77 0.00
CA ASP A 283 -14.93 15.86 0.98
C ASP A 283 -16.39 15.96 1.45
N ALA A 284 -16.67 15.43 2.64
CA ALA A 284 -18.01 15.37 3.21
C ALA A 284 -18.61 16.77 3.45
N TYR A 285 -17.80 17.78 3.78
CA TYR A 285 -18.32 19.12 4.06
C TYR A 285 -18.69 19.89 2.78
N LYS A 286 -18.24 19.41 1.61
CA LYS A 286 -18.64 19.93 0.31
C LYS A 286 -19.80 19.17 -0.34
N ASP A 287 -20.23 18.04 0.23
CA ASP A 287 -21.33 17.25 -0.29
C ASP A 287 -22.67 17.65 0.36
N ASP A 288 -23.64 18.06 -0.45
CA ASP A 288 -24.96 18.51 0.03
C ASP A 288 -25.77 17.41 0.73
N ARG A 289 -25.45 16.14 0.47
CA ARG A 289 -26.13 14.98 1.07
C ARG A 289 -25.63 14.69 2.48
N PHE A 290 -24.50 15.25 2.88
CA PHE A 290 -23.90 15.04 4.20
C PHE A 290 -24.54 15.94 5.26
N ASN A 291 -25.02 15.34 6.36
CA ASN A 291 -25.58 16.09 7.48
C ASN A 291 -24.51 16.45 8.52
N LYS A 292 -24.10 17.73 8.51
CA LYS A 292 -23.08 18.30 9.41
C LYS A 292 -23.52 18.43 10.87
N ASP A 293 -24.83 18.36 11.16
CA ASP A 293 -25.34 18.56 12.52
C ASP A 293 -24.85 17.50 13.51
N PHE A 294 -24.59 16.29 13.02
CA PHE A 294 -24.11 15.19 13.85
C PHE A 294 -22.65 15.41 14.30
N ASP A 295 -21.79 15.84 13.37
CA ASP A 295 -20.42 16.24 13.65
C ASP A 295 -20.37 17.40 14.66
N MET A 296 -21.18 18.45 14.44
CA MET A 296 -21.22 19.61 15.33
C MET A 296 -21.64 19.25 16.77
N LYS A 297 -22.53 18.28 16.94
CA LYS A 297 -22.98 17.82 18.27
C LYS A 297 -22.00 16.88 18.95
N SER A 298 -21.32 16.03 18.18
CA SER A 298 -20.38 15.04 18.70
C SER A 298 -18.97 15.57 18.89
N GLY A 299 -18.63 16.71 18.24
CA GLY A 299 -17.27 17.21 18.14
C GLY A 299 -16.39 16.40 17.18
N PHE A 300 -16.96 15.42 16.47
CA PHE A 300 -16.26 14.64 15.46
C PHE A 300 -16.24 15.39 14.13
N HIS A 301 -15.19 15.20 13.33
CA HIS A 301 -15.07 15.81 12.01
C HIS A 301 -14.91 14.74 10.94
N THR A 302 -15.93 14.60 10.11
CA THR A 302 -15.98 13.69 8.96
C THR A 302 -15.42 14.40 7.73
N LYS A 303 -14.32 13.89 7.19
CA LYS A 303 -13.58 14.41 6.02
C LYS A 303 -13.94 13.64 4.75
N THR A 304 -13.79 12.32 4.77
CA THR A 304 -14.03 11.42 3.63
C THR A 304 -15.02 10.34 4.02
N ILE A 305 -15.84 9.89 3.08
CA ILE A 305 -16.86 8.84 3.31
C ILE A 305 -16.81 7.85 2.15
N LEU A 306 -16.71 6.57 2.47
CA LEU A 306 -16.93 5.48 1.53
C LEU A 306 -18.05 4.59 2.06
N CYS A 307 -19.16 4.53 1.34
CA CYS A 307 -20.36 3.82 1.75
C CYS A 307 -20.76 2.80 0.68
N LEU A 308 -20.82 1.52 1.07
CA LEU A 308 -21.06 0.40 0.17
C LEU A 308 -22.27 -0.44 0.62
N PRO A 309 -23.08 -0.94 -0.32
CA PRO A 309 -24.14 -1.87 -0.01
C PRO A 309 -23.59 -3.26 0.28
N ILE A 310 -24.20 -3.96 1.22
CA ILE A 310 -23.96 -5.38 1.45
C ILE A 310 -25.13 -6.14 0.85
N LYS A 311 -24.87 -6.93 -0.20
CA LYS A 311 -25.89 -7.64 -0.95
C LYS A 311 -25.85 -9.14 -0.65
N ASN A 312 -27.01 -9.77 -0.55
CA ASN A 312 -27.09 -11.23 -0.45
C ASN A 312 -26.92 -11.90 -1.82
N SER A 313 -27.02 -13.24 -1.86
CA SER A 313 -26.94 -14.03 -3.11
C SER A 313 -28.03 -13.71 -4.14
N GLU A 314 -29.12 -13.08 -3.71
CA GLU A 314 -30.23 -12.63 -4.56
C GLU A 314 -30.06 -11.17 -5.00
N ASN A 315 -28.87 -10.58 -4.78
CA ASN A 315 -28.55 -9.19 -5.08
C ASN A 315 -29.42 -8.15 -4.32
N THR A 316 -30.04 -8.56 -3.22
CA THR A 316 -30.83 -7.69 -2.33
C THR A 316 -29.94 -7.09 -1.25
N VAL A 317 -30.08 -5.79 -0.99
CA VAL A 317 -29.31 -5.08 0.04
C VAL A 317 -29.78 -5.50 1.44
N VAL A 318 -28.94 -6.22 2.17
CA VAL A 318 -29.21 -6.68 3.55
C VAL A 318 -28.53 -5.81 4.61
N GLY A 319 -27.58 -4.98 4.18
CA GLY A 319 -26.88 -4.03 5.04
C GLY A 319 -26.14 -2.97 4.23
N VAL A 320 -25.56 -2.01 4.91
CA VAL A 320 -24.73 -0.94 4.37
C VAL A 320 -23.52 -0.79 5.27
N LEU A 321 -22.33 -0.79 4.67
CA LEU A 321 -21.08 -0.52 5.35
C LEU A 321 -20.66 0.91 5.06
N GLN A 322 -20.42 1.72 6.09
CA GLN A 322 -19.95 3.09 5.93
C GLN A 322 -18.60 3.25 6.63
N LEU A 323 -17.56 3.56 5.85
CA LEU A 323 -16.25 3.95 6.36
C LEU A 323 -16.06 5.45 6.26
N ILE A 324 -15.41 6.02 7.25
CA ILE A 324 -15.16 7.46 7.32
C ILE A 324 -13.69 7.73 7.65
N ASN A 325 -13.20 8.86 7.13
CA ASN A 325 -11.85 9.37 7.35
C ASN A 325 -10.75 8.37 6.99
N LYS A 326 -10.52 8.19 5.68
CA LYS A 326 -9.27 7.63 5.18
C LYS A 326 -8.08 8.38 5.79
N MET A 327 -7.08 7.64 6.27
CA MET A 327 -5.91 8.20 6.96
C MET A 327 -5.11 9.16 6.07
N GLU A 328 -4.92 8.79 4.79
CA GLU A 328 -4.22 9.59 3.80
C GLU A 328 -5.05 9.72 2.52
N GLY A 329 -5.34 10.95 2.09
CA GLY A 329 -6.10 11.23 0.88
C GLY A 329 -7.57 10.78 0.92
N PRO A 330 -8.29 10.86 -0.20
CA PRO A 330 -9.61 10.25 -0.36
C PRO A 330 -9.51 8.73 -0.56
N PHE A 331 -10.63 8.02 -0.39
CA PHE A 331 -10.71 6.61 -0.75
C PHE A 331 -10.49 6.43 -2.25
N THR A 332 -9.69 5.42 -2.61
CA THR A 332 -9.29 5.14 -4.00
C THR A 332 -10.22 4.13 -4.67
N PRO A 333 -10.25 4.04 -6.01
CA PRO A 333 -10.97 2.96 -6.70
C PRO A 333 -10.53 1.56 -6.25
N GLY A 334 -9.26 1.37 -5.90
CA GLY A 334 -8.77 0.11 -5.34
C GLY A 334 -9.32 -0.20 -3.94
N ASP A 335 -9.65 0.82 -3.13
CA ASP A 335 -10.36 0.63 -1.85
C ASP A 335 -11.81 0.18 -2.09
N GLU A 336 -12.47 0.73 -3.11
CA GLU A 336 -13.83 0.33 -3.53
C GLU A 336 -13.84 -1.14 -3.98
N GLU A 337 -13.00 -1.50 -4.96
CA GLU A 337 -12.92 -2.86 -5.51
C GLU A 337 -12.62 -3.92 -4.42
N LEU A 338 -11.68 -3.62 -3.51
CA LEU A 338 -11.33 -4.51 -2.40
C LEU A 338 -12.54 -4.74 -1.48
N LEU A 339 -13.25 -3.68 -1.11
CA LEU A 339 -14.39 -3.78 -0.21
C LEU A 339 -15.62 -4.38 -0.87
N GLU A 340 -15.86 -4.13 -2.16
CA GLU A 340 -16.94 -4.80 -2.90
C GLU A 340 -16.74 -6.32 -2.92
N CYS A 341 -15.52 -6.78 -3.23
CA CYS A 341 -15.17 -8.21 -3.19
C CYS A 341 -15.38 -8.80 -1.78
N PHE A 342 -14.97 -8.06 -0.75
CA PHE A 342 -15.15 -8.47 0.65
C PHE A 342 -16.63 -8.56 1.03
N LEU A 343 -17.42 -7.55 0.68
CA LEU A 343 -18.83 -7.46 1.05
C LEU A 343 -19.71 -8.47 0.31
N ALA A 344 -19.32 -8.90 -0.90
CA ALA A 344 -19.98 -9.98 -1.61
C ALA A 344 -19.98 -11.30 -0.82
N ILE A 345 -18.92 -11.58 -0.07
CA ILE A 345 -18.83 -12.75 0.83
C ILE A 345 -19.64 -12.51 2.11
N VAL A 346 -19.46 -11.33 2.71
CA VAL A 346 -20.10 -10.95 3.98
C VAL A 346 -21.63 -10.96 3.90
N GLY A 347 -22.22 -10.60 2.76
CA GLY A 347 -23.67 -10.58 2.59
C GLY A 347 -24.34 -11.94 2.81
N GLY A 348 -23.70 -13.03 2.37
CA GLY A 348 -24.15 -14.39 2.66
C GLY A 348 -24.08 -14.72 4.15
N ILE A 349 -23.00 -14.31 4.83
CA ILE A 349 -22.80 -14.54 6.27
C ILE A 349 -23.83 -13.78 7.09
N ILE A 350 -24.08 -12.50 6.78
CA ILE A 350 -25.10 -11.68 7.46
C ILE A 350 -26.49 -12.30 7.29
N THR A 351 -26.84 -12.74 6.08
CA THR A 351 -28.13 -13.38 5.81
C THR A 351 -28.32 -14.63 6.67
N ASN A 352 -27.31 -15.50 6.72
CA ASN A 352 -27.34 -16.71 7.55
C ASN A 352 -27.41 -16.39 9.05
N SER A 353 -26.70 -15.36 9.50
CA SER A 353 -26.68 -14.92 10.90
C SER A 353 -28.02 -14.33 11.36
N GLN A 354 -28.67 -13.55 10.50
CA GLN A 354 -30.03 -13.05 10.73
C GLN A 354 -31.05 -14.20 10.81
N LEU A 355 -30.96 -15.18 9.90
CA LEU A 355 -31.79 -16.39 9.92
C LEU A 355 -31.60 -17.20 11.21
N PHE A 356 -30.34 -17.40 11.64
CA PHE A 356 -30.01 -18.12 12.87
C PHE A 356 -30.60 -17.45 14.13
N THR A 357 -30.61 -16.11 14.16
CA THR A 357 -31.21 -15.36 15.27
C THR A 357 -32.73 -15.54 15.30
N LEU A 358 -33.38 -15.56 14.12
CA LEU A 358 -34.82 -15.77 14.01
C LEU A 358 -35.25 -17.20 14.40
N THR A 359 -34.45 -18.23 14.09
CA THR A 359 -34.75 -19.62 14.47
C THR A 359 -34.58 -19.85 15.97
N GLN A 360 -33.48 -19.40 16.58
CA GLN A 360 -33.32 -19.47 18.04
C GLN A 360 -34.40 -18.69 18.80
N GLY A 361 -34.85 -17.55 18.27
CA GLY A 361 -35.97 -16.79 18.84
C GLY A 361 -37.32 -17.51 18.76
N ARG A 362 -37.50 -18.42 17.79
CA ARG A 362 -38.70 -19.28 17.67
C ARG A 362 -38.62 -20.47 18.62
N ASP A 363 -37.47 -21.12 18.75
CA ASP A 363 -37.28 -22.26 19.66
C ASP A 363 -37.46 -21.83 21.13
N ARG A 364 -36.95 -20.64 21.51
CA ARG A 364 -37.21 -20.04 22.83
C ARG A 364 -38.67 -19.70 23.11
N LYS A 365 -39.47 -19.41 22.08
CA LYS A 365 -40.92 -19.19 22.23
C LYS A 365 -41.68 -20.52 22.28
N GLY A 366 -41.26 -21.52 21.51
CA GLY A 366 -41.88 -22.86 21.51
C GLY A 366 -41.77 -23.57 22.86
N THR A 367 -40.63 -23.44 23.56
CA THR A 367 -40.47 -24.00 24.91
C THR A 367 -41.31 -23.27 25.96
N ALA A 368 -41.55 -21.96 25.79
CA ALA A 368 -42.39 -21.18 26.71
C ALA A 368 -43.89 -21.51 26.59
N PHE A 369 -44.36 -22.02 25.44
CA PHE A 369 -45.74 -22.52 25.29
C PHE A 369 -45.94 -23.94 25.82
N ALA A 370 -44.87 -24.73 25.94
CA ALA A 370 -44.95 -26.11 26.44
C ALA A 370 -45.09 -26.20 27.98
N GLU A 371 -44.81 -25.13 28.73
CA GLU A 371 -44.87 -25.13 30.20
C GLU A 371 -46.21 -24.64 30.79
N THR A 372 -47.19 -24.23 29.97
CA THR A 372 -48.45 -23.62 30.49
C THR A 372 -49.72 -24.45 30.37
N GLU A 373 -49.69 -25.71 29.94
CA GLU A 373 -50.88 -26.56 29.95
C GLU A 373 -50.66 -27.91 30.64
N THR A 374 -50.88 -27.93 31.95
CA THR A 374 -51.44 -29.12 32.63
C THR A 374 -52.24 -28.68 33.87
N PRO A 375 -53.58 -28.89 33.90
CA PRO A 375 -54.41 -28.55 35.05
C PRO A 375 -54.59 -29.75 35.99
N ALA A 376 -54.15 -29.64 37.24
CA ALA A 376 -54.62 -30.53 38.32
C ALA A 376 -54.36 -29.94 39.72
N ALA A 377 -55.33 -29.17 40.22
CA ALA A 377 -55.57 -29.06 41.66
C ALA A 377 -56.47 -30.24 42.08
N LEU A 378 -56.13 -30.90 43.21
CA LEU A 378 -56.84 -31.95 44.00
C LEU A 378 -55.78 -33.02 44.37
N ILE A 379 -55.23 -33.16 45.58
CA ILE A 379 -55.85 -33.53 46.86
C ILE A 379 -54.81 -33.35 48.01
N LYS A 380 -55.31 -33.00 49.20
CA LYS A 380 -54.61 -32.81 50.49
C LYS A 380 -54.18 -34.12 51.18
N GLU A 381 -53.16 -33.98 52.04
CA GLU A 381 -52.94 -34.63 53.35
C GLU A 381 -52.92 -36.18 53.45
N LYS A 382 -51.78 -36.78 53.86
CA LYS A 382 -51.40 -37.16 55.25
C LYS A 382 -50.36 -38.30 55.30
N SER A 383 -49.65 -38.32 56.45
CA SER A 383 -48.97 -39.44 57.15
C SER A 383 -47.63 -40.03 56.66
N LYS A 384 -46.56 -39.55 57.32
CA LYS A 384 -45.52 -40.25 58.13
C LYS A 384 -44.63 -41.38 57.54
N PRO A 385 -43.41 -41.57 58.12
CA PRO A 385 -42.25 -42.24 57.51
C PRO A 385 -42.00 -43.67 58.04
N SER A 386 -41.10 -44.43 57.40
CA SER A 386 -39.98 -45.21 57.99
C SER A 386 -39.61 -46.48 57.19
N SER A 387 -38.42 -47.02 57.51
CA SER A 387 -37.77 -48.32 57.15
C SER A 387 -37.03 -48.33 55.80
N LEU A 388 -35.70 -48.31 55.69
CA LEU A 388 -34.58 -49.04 56.37
C LEU A 388 -34.42 -50.48 55.85
N GLY A 389 -33.25 -50.72 55.24
CA GLY A 389 -32.71 -52.02 54.84
C GLY A 389 -32.66 -52.23 53.32
N THR A 390 -31.64 -52.81 52.67
CA THR A 390 -30.27 -53.24 52.98
C THR A 390 -29.79 -54.08 51.77
N PHE A 391 -28.48 -54.22 51.56
CA PHE A 391 -27.78 -55.24 50.73
C PHE A 391 -27.93 -55.11 49.20
N ALA A 392 -26.96 -55.43 48.35
CA ALA A 392 -25.63 -56.06 48.41
C ALA A 392 -24.87 -55.59 47.13
N GLU A 393 -23.58 -55.24 47.19
CA GLU A 393 -22.43 -56.12 46.88
C GLU A 393 -22.49 -56.82 45.52
N GLY A 394 -21.45 -56.57 44.71
CA GLY A 394 -21.18 -57.13 43.39
C GLY A 394 -19.91 -56.47 42.84
N GLU A 395 -18.77 -57.02 43.27
CA GLU A 395 -17.39 -56.66 42.91
C GLU A 395 -17.02 -57.03 41.46
N GLU A 396 -15.78 -56.63 41.09
CA GLU A 396 -14.91 -57.14 40.02
C GLU A 396 -15.20 -56.64 38.58
N GLU A 397 -14.23 -56.24 37.75
CA GLU A 397 -12.76 -56.35 37.75
C GLU A 397 -12.15 -55.35 36.73
N GLU A 398 -10.88 -55.00 36.99
CA GLU A 398 -9.71 -54.66 36.14
C GLU A 398 -9.89 -54.38 34.62
N GLU A 399 -9.20 -53.42 33.99
CA GLU A 399 -7.77 -53.43 33.56
C GLU A 399 -7.37 -51.97 33.16
N GLU A 400 -6.22 -51.43 33.61
CA GLU A 400 -4.95 -51.22 32.84
C GLU A 400 -5.12 -50.40 31.53
N GLU A 401 -4.30 -49.42 31.12
CA GLU A 401 -2.92 -49.03 31.39
C GLU A 401 -2.69 -47.63 30.76
N ASP A 402 -1.86 -46.81 31.41
CA ASP A 402 -0.76 -45.97 30.90
C ASP A 402 -0.85 -45.28 29.51
N GLU A 403 -0.88 -43.94 29.45
CA GLU A 403 0.28 -43.00 29.46
C GLU A 403 -0.19 -41.53 29.28
#